data_AF-A0A819XNQ2-F1
#
_entry.id   AF-A0A819XNQ2-F1
#
_cell.length_a   1.000
_cell.length_b   1.000
_cell.length_c   1.000
_cell.angle_alpha   90.00
_cell.angle_beta   90.00
_cell.angle_gamma   90.00
#
_symmetry.space_group_name_H-M   'P 1'
#
loop_
_entity.id
_entity.type
_entity.pdbx_description
1 polymer ?
#
loop_
_entity_poly.entity_id
_entity_poly.type
_entity_poly.pdbx_seq_one_letter_code
_entity_poly.pdbx_strand_id
1 'polypeptide(L)'
;MNNVTLALRNELNMSKKSLTSESNSGESDSAANDIEESEEKIETVDFVDNMPPPPIRDELQPIDYFYFLFGKRSTTLLTNQPNLYAVQKNPNKPIRISETEMEHFIGILLMTGIYSFPKQRYFWSSDTRVESISSVMSRDRFLEIKKYLRATDNSVQSNRTDINFDRANKVHPLLNIVKENFRKISKEEK
;
A
#
# COMPACT_ATOMS: atom_id res chain seq x y z
N MET A 1 8.16 16.66 22.46
CA MET A 1 7.51 16.95 21.17
C MET A 1 8.45 17.84 20.36
N ASN A 2 8.96 17.36 19.23
CA ASN A 2 9.98 18.07 18.46
C ASN A 2 9.32 19.15 17.59
N ASN A 3 9.94 20.33 17.52
CA ASN A 3 9.46 21.50 16.76
C ASN A 3 9.21 21.21 15.27
N VAL A 4 9.87 20.19 14.72
CA VAL A 4 9.72 19.72 13.33
C VAL A 4 8.32 19.14 13.07
N THR A 5 7.74 18.43 14.03
CA THR A 5 6.42 17.80 13.89
C THR A 5 5.29 18.84 13.89
N LEU A 6 5.48 19.93 14.64
CA LEU A 6 4.56 21.08 14.67
C LEU A 6 4.63 21.89 13.36
N ALA A 7 5.83 22.07 12.80
CA ALA A 7 6.01 22.75 11.52
C ALA A 7 5.30 22.02 10.36
N LEU A 8 5.51 20.70 10.24
CA LEU A 8 4.86 19.88 9.21
C LEU A 8 3.32 19.88 9.33
N ARG A 9 2.80 19.88 10.56
CA ARG A 9 1.35 19.93 10.82
C ARG A 9 0.74 21.27 10.39
N ASN A 10 1.45 22.37 10.61
CA ASN A 10 0.98 23.71 10.24
C ASN A 10 1.01 23.93 8.72
N GLU A 11 2.03 23.42 8.03
CA GLU A 11 2.12 23.48 6.57
C GLU A 11 1.00 22.69 5.88
N LEU A 12 0.68 21.48 6.37
CA LEU A 12 -0.43 20.67 5.88
C LEU A 12 -1.79 21.35 6.04
N ASN A 13 -2.01 22.06 7.15
CA ASN A 13 -3.25 22.78 7.41
C ASN A 13 -3.39 24.04 6.53
N MET A 14 -2.29 24.75 6.25
CA MET A 14 -2.28 25.90 5.35
C MET A 14 -2.59 25.50 3.90
N SER A 15 -2.05 24.37 3.44
CA SER A 15 -2.31 23.84 2.09
C SER A 15 -3.77 23.41 1.88
N LYS A 16 -4.40 22.81 2.90
CA LYS A 16 -5.83 22.44 2.84
C LYS A 16 -6.75 23.65 2.70
N LYS A 17 -6.42 24.76 3.38
CA LYS A 17 -7.24 25.99 3.36
C LYS A 17 -7.17 26.74 2.03
N SER A 18 -6.05 26.62 1.30
CA SER A 18 -5.88 27.24 -0.02
C SER A 18 -6.63 26.49 -1.13
N LEU A 19 -6.83 25.18 -0.99
CA LEU A 19 -7.56 24.37 -1.98
C LEU A 19 -9.07 24.59 -1.94
N THR A 20 -9.62 25.08 -0.83
CA THR A 20 -11.06 25.30 -0.64
C THR A 20 -11.54 26.67 -1.14
N SER A 21 -10.65 27.59 -1.54
CA SER A 21 -11.01 28.96 -1.92
C SER A 21 -11.13 29.23 -3.43
N GLU A 22 -10.85 28.26 -4.31
CA GLU A 22 -10.74 28.51 -5.77
C GLU A 22 -11.78 27.77 -6.64
N SER A 23 -12.98 27.48 -6.15
CA SER A 23 -14.02 26.87 -7.01
C SER A 23 -15.41 27.39 -6.70
N ASN A 24 -15.75 28.55 -7.27
CA ASN A 24 -17.15 28.95 -7.42
C ASN A 24 -17.36 29.77 -8.71
N SER A 25 -17.72 29.09 -9.79
CA SER A 25 -18.43 29.65 -10.95
C SER A 25 -19.28 28.53 -11.53
N GLY A 26 -20.60 28.71 -11.50
CA GLY A 26 -21.57 27.62 -11.56
C GLY A 26 -21.97 27.13 -12.95
N GLU A 27 -22.65 25.98 -12.95
CA GLU A 27 -23.83 25.73 -13.77
C GLU A 27 -24.60 24.55 -13.16
N SER A 28 -25.93 24.70 -13.12
CA SER A 28 -26.91 23.86 -12.47
C SER A 28 -27.26 22.63 -13.31
N ASP A 29 -27.35 21.45 -12.69
CA ASP A 29 -28.41 20.48 -13.00
C ASP A 29 -28.59 19.47 -11.87
N SER A 30 -29.85 19.09 -11.69
CA SER A 30 -30.47 18.52 -10.51
C SER A 30 -30.17 17.03 -10.26
N ALA A 31 -29.70 16.72 -9.04
CA ALA A 31 -30.18 15.65 -8.15
C ALA A 31 -29.23 15.58 -6.94
N ALA A 32 -29.44 16.47 -5.96
CA ALA A 32 -28.74 16.43 -4.68
C ALA A 32 -29.28 15.25 -3.86
N ASN A 33 -28.52 14.15 -3.83
CA ASN A 33 -28.54 13.26 -2.69
C ASN A 33 -27.41 13.71 -1.78
N ASP A 34 -27.78 14.44 -0.72
CA ASP A 34 -26.90 14.84 0.37
C ASP A 34 -26.40 13.58 1.08
N ILE A 35 -25.20 13.14 0.72
CA ILE A 35 -24.40 12.28 1.59
C ILE A 35 -23.54 13.26 2.38
N GLU A 36 -23.99 13.59 3.59
CA GLU A 36 -23.12 14.16 4.62
C GLU A 36 -21.99 13.15 4.86
N GLU A 37 -20.85 13.36 4.20
CA GLU A 37 -19.60 12.72 4.55
C GLU A 37 -19.16 13.35 5.88
N SER A 38 -19.64 12.78 6.98
CA SER A 38 -19.15 13.12 8.31
C SER A 38 -17.65 12.85 8.32
N GLU A 39 -16.85 13.91 8.34
CA GLU A 39 -15.42 13.83 8.62
C GLU A 39 -15.25 13.31 10.06
N GLU A 40 -15.31 11.99 10.20
CA GLU A 40 -15.02 11.33 11.46
C GLU A 40 -13.55 11.61 11.77
N LYS A 41 -13.34 12.51 12.73
CA LYS A 41 -12.04 12.97 13.16
C LYS A 41 -11.29 11.76 13.73
N ILE A 42 -10.46 11.12 12.90
CA ILE A 42 -9.63 9.99 13.31
C ILE A 42 -8.77 10.48 14.47
N GLU A 43 -9.09 10.05 15.70
CA GLU A 43 -8.24 10.27 16.85
C GLU A 43 -6.91 9.59 16.58
N THR A 44 -5.88 10.41 16.37
CA THR A 44 -4.51 9.93 16.31
C THR A 44 -4.14 9.49 17.72
N VAL A 45 -4.26 8.19 18.00
CA VAL A 45 -3.67 7.61 19.20
C VAL A 45 -2.16 7.79 19.03
N ASP A 46 -1.59 8.74 19.78
CA ASP A 46 -0.15 8.84 19.89
C ASP A 46 0.34 7.50 20.44
N PHE A 47 1.19 6.82 19.67
CA PHE A 47 1.81 5.58 20.11
C PHE A 47 2.84 5.95 21.18
N VAL A 48 2.40 6.02 22.45
CA VAL A 48 3.20 6.44 23.60
C VAL A 48 3.90 5.27 24.30
N ASP A 49 3.65 4.03 23.85
CA ASP A 49 4.33 2.87 24.42
C ASP A 49 5.77 2.83 23.91
N ASN A 50 6.70 2.87 24.88
CA ASN A 50 8.09 2.53 24.65
C ASN A 50 8.12 1.06 24.19
N MET A 51 8.17 0.85 22.88
CA MET A 51 8.42 -0.48 22.33
C MET A 51 9.69 -1.03 22.98
N PRO A 52 9.67 -2.28 23.48
CA PRO A 52 10.90 -2.90 23.95
C PRO A 52 11.93 -2.82 22.82
N PRO A 53 13.21 -2.59 23.13
CA PRO A 53 14.24 -2.65 22.11
C PRO A 53 14.11 -3.99 21.38
N PRO A 54 14.24 -4.00 20.05
CA PRO A 54 14.15 -5.25 19.30
C PRO A 54 15.13 -6.26 19.92
N PRO A 55 14.76 -7.55 20.01
CA PRO A 55 15.65 -8.57 20.54
C PRO A 55 17.00 -8.43 19.83
N ILE A 56 18.05 -8.21 20.63
CA ILE A 56 19.40 -7.97 20.13
C ILE A 56 19.90 -9.29 19.52
N ARG A 57 19.61 -9.48 18.24
CA ARG A 57 20.25 -10.47 17.38
C ARG A 57 21.19 -9.66 16.49
N ASP A 58 22.42 -9.46 16.94
CA ASP A 58 23.42 -8.62 16.26
C ASP A 58 23.70 -9.04 14.81
N GLU A 59 23.27 -10.24 14.41
CA GLU A 59 23.41 -10.81 13.07
C GLU A 59 22.31 -10.38 12.09
N LEU A 60 21.16 -9.86 12.56
CA LEU A 60 19.99 -9.58 11.72
C LEU A 60 19.81 -8.09 11.43
N GLN A 61 19.64 -7.76 10.16
CA GLN A 61 19.28 -6.43 9.69
C GLN A 61 17.74 -6.31 9.61
N PRO A 62 17.18 -5.08 9.64
CA PRO A 62 15.73 -4.85 9.51
C PRO A 62 15.08 -5.56 8.31
N ILE A 63 15.82 -5.68 7.20
CA ILE A 63 15.35 -6.35 5.98
C ILE A 63 15.18 -7.87 6.18
N ASP A 64 15.95 -8.50 7.05
CA ASP A 64 15.84 -9.94 7.33
C ASP A 64 14.51 -10.26 8.02
N TYR A 65 14.10 -9.41 8.97
CA TYR A 65 12.79 -9.51 9.60
C TYR A 65 11.65 -9.35 8.58
N PHE A 66 11.80 -8.43 7.63
CA PHE A 66 10.84 -8.28 6.55
C PHE A 66 10.75 -9.57 5.71
N TYR A 67 11.89 -10.13 5.31
CA TYR A 67 11.92 -11.36 4.51
C TYR A 67 11.47 -12.61 5.25
N PHE A 68 11.54 -12.64 6.58
CA PHE A 68 10.89 -13.70 7.37
C PHE A 68 9.37 -13.70 7.16
N LEU A 69 8.74 -12.55 6.95
CA LEU A 69 7.30 -12.42 6.71
C LEU A 69 6.94 -12.46 5.23
N PHE A 70 7.62 -11.64 4.44
CA PHE A 70 7.42 -11.42 3.01
C PHE A 70 8.65 -11.86 2.20
N GLY A 71 8.99 -13.15 2.29
CA GLY A 71 10.10 -13.74 1.56
C GLY A 71 9.79 -14.10 0.09
N LYS A 72 10.67 -14.91 -0.49
CA LYS A 72 10.61 -15.34 -1.90
C LYS A 72 9.24 -15.81 -2.37
N ARG A 73 8.54 -16.65 -1.57
CA ARG A 73 7.22 -17.20 -1.95
C ARG A 73 6.17 -16.11 -2.16
N SER A 74 6.11 -15.12 -1.27
CA SER A 74 5.18 -13.98 -1.43
C SER A 74 5.57 -13.09 -2.59
N THR A 75 6.87 -12.80 -2.77
CA THR A 75 7.35 -11.98 -3.90
C THR A 75 7.01 -12.65 -5.24
N THR A 76 7.35 -13.94 -5.41
CA THR A 76 7.03 -14.69 -6.63
C THR A 76 5.52 -14.75 -6.89
N LEU A 77 4.69 -14.95 -5.85
CA LEU A 77 3.23 -14.90 -6.00
C LEU A 77 2.77 -13.52 -6.51
N LEU A 78 3.23 -12.46 -5.85
CA LEU A 78 2.88 -11.07 -6.18
C LEU A 78 3.44 -10.61 -7.52
N THR A 79 4.47 -11.25 -8.06
CA THR A 79 4.97 -11.01 -9.42
C THR A 79 4.19 -11.79 -10.45
N ASN A 80 3.94 -13.08 -10.23
CA ASN A 80 3.35 -13.96 -11.24
C ASN A 80 1.86 -13.69 -11.47
N GLN A 81 1.09 -13.44 -10.39
CA GLN A 81 -0.36 -13.28 -10.51
C GLN A 81 -0.78 -12.00 -11.28
N PRO A 82 -0.16 -10.82 -11.07
CA PRO A 82 -0.43 -9.65 -11.90
C PRO A 82 -0.05 -9.85 -13.37
N ASN A 83 1.07 -10.52 -13.63
CA ASN A 83 1.51 -10.83 -15.00
C ASN A 83 0.51 -11.74 -15.72
N LEU A 84 0.07 -12.81 -15.05
CA LEU A 84 -0.97 -13.70 -15.54
C LEU A 84 -2.27 -12.94 -15.81
N TYR A 85 -2.72 -12.15 -14.83
CA TYR A 85 -3.94 -11.35 -14.95
C TYR A 85 -3.88 -10.34 -16.10
N ALA A 86 -2.72 -9.72 -16.36
CA ALA A 86 -2.55 -8.81 -17.48
C ALA A 86 -2.77 -9.52 -18.83
N VAL A 87 -2.18 -10.71 -19.00
CA VAL A 87 -2.36 -11.54 -20.21
C VAL A 87 -3.80 -12.01 -20.34
N GLN A 88 -4.44 -12.46 -19.25
CA GLN A 88 -5.85 -12.85 -19.26
C GLN A 88 -6.77 -11.69 -19.67
N LYS A 89 -6.46 -10.46 -19.26
CA LYS A 89 -7.25 -9.27 -19.58
C LYS A 89 -7.03 -8.78 -21.01
N ASN A 90 -5.79 -8.79 -21.47
CA ASN A 90 -5.43 -8.44 -22.84
C ASN A 90 -4.10 -9.12 -23.22
N PRO A 91 -4.14 -10.21 -24.01
CA PRO A 91 -2.94 -10.94 -24.42
C PRO A 91 -1.92 -10.08 -25.18
N ASN A 92 -2.38 -9.04 -25.87
CA ASN A 92 -1.53 -8.14 -26.67
C ASN A 92 -0.85 -7.06 -25.81
N LYS A 93 -1.19 -6.94 -24.51
CA LYS A 93 -0.64 -5.92 -23.62
C LYS A 93 -0.21 -6.52 -22.25
N PRO A 94 0.80 -7.40 -22.23
CA PRO A 94 1.33 -7.92 -20.97
C PRO A 94 2.07 -6.83 -20.18
N ILE A 95 1.93 -6.85 -18.85
CA ILE A 95 2.57 -5.86 -17.96
C ILE A 95 4.06 -6.14 -17.69
N ARG A 96 4.48 -7.41 -17.79
CA ARG A 96 5.87 -7.88 -17.66
C ARG A 96 6.60 -7.33 -16.42
N ILE A 97 6.03 -7.56 -15.24
CA ILE A 97 6.64 -7.21 -13.96
C ILE A 97 7.74 -8.21 -13.64
N SER A 98 8.94 -7.74 -13.31
CA SER A 98 10.02 -8.57 -12.74
C SER A 98 9.88 -8.70 -11.22
N GLU A 99 10.56 -9.68 -10.60
CA GLU A 99 10.59 -9.78 -9.14
C GLU A 99 11.26 -8.55 -8.49
N THR A 100 12.35 -8.04 -9.07
CA THR A 100 13.00 -6.81 -8.60
C THR A 100 12.06 -5.59 -8.66
N GLU A 101 11.28 -5.45 -9.74
CA GLU A 101 10.26 -4.39 -9.80
C GLU A 101 9.18 -4.56 -8.72
N MET A 102 8.79 -5.80 -8.41
CA MET A 102 7.82 -6.07 -7.35
C MET A 102 8.40 -5.75 -5.96
N GLU A 103 9.67 -6.06 -5.70
CA GLU A 103 10.36 -5.67 -4.46
C GLU A 103 10.43 -4.15 -4.31
N HIS A 104 10.81 -3.43 -5.38
CA HIS A 104 10.75 -1.97 -5.40
C HIS A 104 9.34 -1.44 -5.13
N PHE A 105 8.33 -2.02 -5.76
CA PHE A 105 6.93 -1.62 -5.57
C PHE A 105 6.49 -1.82 -4.10
N ILE A 106 6.83 -2.95 -3.49
CA ILE A 106 6.53 -3.22 -2.07
C ILE A 106 7.29 -2.25 -1.15
N GLY A 107 8.58 -2.00 -1.43
CA GLY A 107 9.37 -1.02 -0.70
C GLY A 107 8.76 0.39 -0.76
N ILE A 108 8.28 0.80 -1.93
CA ILE A 108 7.55 2.07 -2.09
C ILE A 108 6.26 2.07 -1.26
N LEU A 109 5.48 0.99 -1.25
CA LEU A 109 4.27 0.89 -0.42
C LEU A 109 4.58 1.11 1.07
N LEU A 110 5.65 0.47 1.58
CA LEU A 110 6.11 0.66 2.96
C LEU A 110 6.49 2.12 3.23
N MET A 111 7.25 2.74 2.33
CA MET A 111 7.64 4.16 2.45
C MET A 111 6.42 5.10 2.41
N THR A 112 5.42 4.82 1.58
CA THR A 112 4.17 5.60 1.57
C THR A 112 3.31 5.40 2.82
N GLY A 113 3.56 4.37 3.63
CA GLY A 113 2.96 4.22 4.95
C GLY A 113 3.62 5.10 6.01
N ILE A 114 4.90 5.45 5.83
CA ILE A 114 5.67 6.34 6.72
C ILE A 114 5.34 7.81 6.40
N TYR A 115 5.33 8.16 5.12
CA TYR A 115 4.99 9.50 4.66
C TYR A 115 3.50 9.63 4.37
N SER A 116 2.80 10.52 5.08
CA SER A 116 1.38 10.76 4.83
C SER A 116 1.15 11.90 3.84
N PHE A 117 0.88 11.56 2.58
CA PHE A 117 0.34 12.50 1.59
C PHE A 117 -1.10 12.16 1.22
N PRO A 118 -1.97 13.16 0.95
CA PRO A 118 -3.37 12.91 0.63
C PRO A 118 -3.55 12.20 -0.73
N LYS A 119 -2.55 12.28 -1.62
CA LYS A 119 -2.57 11.60 -2.93
C LYS A 119 -1.20 11.01 -3.24
N GLN A 120 -1.17 9.74 -3.63
CA GLN A 120 0.08 9.03 -3.94
C GLN A 120 0.92 9.71 -5.03
N ARG A 121 0.29 10.38 -6.01
CA ARG A 121 1.04 11.08 -7.07
C ARG A 121 2.01 12.15 -6.55
N TYR A 122 1.77 12.69 -5.35
CA TYR A 122 2.60 13.74 -4.78
C TYR A 122 4.04 13.29 -4.49
N PHE A 123 4.26 12.01 -4.23
CA PHE A 123 5.62 11.46 -4.10
C PHE A 123 6.53 11.70 -5.33
N TRP A 124 5.93 11.94 -6.50
CA TRP A 124 6.62 12.21 -7.77
C TRP A 124 6.42 13.63 -8.31
N SER A 125 5.63 14.47 -7.63
CA SER A 125 5.40 15.86 -8.04
C SER A 125 6.59 16.73 -7.69
N SER A 126 6.95 17.70 -8.54
CA SER A 126 8.13 18.55 -8.35
C SER A 126 8.21 19.19 -6.96
N ASP A 127 7.10 19.72 -6.45
CA ASP A 127 7.05 20.45 -5.18
C ASP A 127 7.05 19.54 -3.93
N THR A 128 6.70 18.26 -4.10
CA THR A 128 6.51 17.30 -2.99
C THR A 128 7.33 16.02 -3.20
N ARG A 129 8.34 16.11 -4.07
CA ARG A 129 9.12 14.98 -4.55
C ARG A 129 9.86 14.32 -3.40
N VAL A 130 9.67 13.01 -3.24
CA VAL A 130 10.46 12.21 -2.32
C VAL A 130 11.48 11.42 -3.13
N GLU A 131 12.76 11.80 -3.04
CA GLU A 131 13.83 11.22 -3.86
C GLU A 131 13.91 9.70 -3.71
N SER A 132 13.82 9.21 -2.47
CA SER A 132 13.90 7.77 -2.15
C SER A 132 12.76 6.93 -2.72
N ILE A 133 11.66 7.56 -3.18
CA ILE A 133 10.55 6.89 -3.87
C ILE A 133 10.65 7.13 -5.38
N SER A 134 10.78 8.38 -5.77
CA SER A 134 10.69 8.80 -7.17
C SER A 134 11.88 8.40 -8.03
N SER A 135 13.06 8.17 -7.44
CA SER A 135 14.23 7.64 -8.15
C SER A 135 14.14 6.12 -8.41
N VAL A 136 13.38 5.38 -7.59
CA VAL A 136 13.31 3.91 -7.64
C VAL A 136 12.39 3.42 -8.75
N MET A 137 11.25 4.09 -8.94
CA MET A 137 10.27 3.72 -9.96
C MET A 137 9.52 4.96 -10.42
N SER A 138 9.16 5.03 -11.70
CA SER A 138 8.32 6.12 -12.21
C SER A 138 6.90 6.05 -11.64
N ARG A 139 6.25 7.20 -11.51
CA ARG A 139 4.85 7.31 -11.07
C ARG A 139 3.93 6.39 -11.88
N ASP A 140 4.08 6.43 -13.21
CA ASP A 140 3.17 5.74 -14.12
C ASP A 140 3.36 4.23 -14.03
N ARG A 141 4.60 3.76 -13.87
CA ARG A 141 4.88 2.33 -13.64
C ARG A 141 4.33 1.86 -12.30
N PHE A 142 4.51 2.63 -11.23
CA PHE A 142 3.93 2.31 -9.92
C PHE A 142 2.39 2.19 -9.99
N LEU A 143 1.72 3.15 -10.63
CA LEU A 143 0.27 3.13 -10.81
C LEU A 143 -0.20 1.98 -11.70
N GLU A 144 0.57 1.63 -12.73
CA GLU A 144 0.30 0.47 -13.59
C GLU A 144 0.37 -0.83 -12.79
N ILE A 145 1.45 -1.06 -12.04
CA ILE A 145 1.59 -2.25 -11.18
C ILE A 145 0.46 -2.31 -10.16
N LYS A 146 0.17 -1.19 -9.47
CA LYS A 146 -0.93 -1.11 -8.50
C LYS A 146 -2.28 -1.51 -9.09
N LYS A 147 -2.58 -1.09 -10.33
CA LYS A 147 -3.84 -1.43 -11.03
C LYS A 147 -3.98 -2.93 -11.30
N TYR A 148 -2.88 -3.60 -11.65
CA TYR A 148 -2.86 -5.03 -11.98
C TYR A 148 -2.55 -5.93 -10.79
N LEU A 149 -2.27 -5.39 -9.60
CA LEU A 149 -1.91 -6.15 -8.40
C LEU A 149 -2.99 -7.19 -8.07
N ARG A 150 -2.62 -8.47 -8.07
CA ARG A 150 -3.45 -9.62 -7.72
C ARG A 150 -2.59 -10.60 -6.91
N ALA A 151 -3.23 -11.33 -6.00
CA ALA A 151 -2.58 -12.40 -5.24
C ALA A 151 -3.20 -13.78 -5.49
N THR A 152 -4.14 -13.88 -6.44
CA THR A 152 -4.79 -15.13 -6.85
C THR A 152 -4.97 -15.15 -8.36
N ASP A 153 -5.09 -16.36 -8.92
CA ASP A 153 -5.59 -16.55 -10.26
C ASP A 153 -7.12 -16.36 -10.24
N ASN A 154 -7.62 -15.42 -11.06
CA ASN A 154 -9.05 -15.13 -11.14
C ASN A 154 -9.81 -16.18 -11.94
N SER A 155 -9.13 -17.03 -12.73
CA SER A 155 -9.78 -18.11 -13.49
C SER A 155 -10.36 -19.21 -12.59
N VAL A 156 -9.87 -19.30 -11.35
CA VAL A 156 -10.23 -20.33 -10.37
C VAL A 156 -11.30 -19.84 -9.39
N GLN A 157 -11.81 -18.62 -9.55
CA GLN A 157 -12.80 -18.05 -8.63
C GLN A 157 -14.17 -18.73 -8.79
N SER A 158 -14.60 -19.45 -7.74
CA SER A 158 -15.96 -19.99 -7.63
C SER A 158 -17.03 -18.89 -7.64
N ASN A 159 -18.23 -19.26 -8.09
CA ASN A 159 -19.40 -18.38 -8.05
C ASN A 159 -19.82 -18.10 -6.60
N ARG A 160 -20.40 -16.93 -6.33
CA ARG A 160 -20.89 -16.51 -5.01
C ARG A 160 -21.99 -17.41 -4.44
N THR A 161 -22.67 -18.17 -5.29
CA THR A 161 -23.71 -19.12 -4.93
C THR A 161 -23.17 -20.51 -4.59
N ASP A 162 -21.88 -20.76 -4.79
CA ASP A 162 -21.23 -22.01 -4.42
C ASP A 162 -21.16 -22.14 -2.89
N ILE A 163 -21.47 -23.33 -2.38
CA ILE A 163 -21.35 -23.64 -0.95
C ILE A 163 -19.91 -23.51 -0.45
N ASN A 164 -18.93 -23.72 -1.34
CA ASN A 164 -17.50 -23.61 -1.05
C ASN A 164 -16.93 -22.22 -1.41
N PHE A 165 -17.78 -21.20 -1.59
CA PHE A 165 -17.33 -19.86 -1.96
C PHE A 165 -16.45 -19.24 -0.87
N ASP A 166 -15.16 -19.08 -1.17
CA ASP A 166 -14.23 -18.36 -0.33
C ASP A 166 -14.33 -16.84 -0.57
N ARG A 167 -14.93 -16.13 0.39
CA ARG A 167 -15.05 -14.66 0.37
C ARG A 167 -13.71 -13.94 0.35
N ALA A 168 -12.65 -14.57 0.87
CA ALA A 168 -11.30 -14.00 0.98
C ALA A 168 -10.36 -14.45 -0.17
N ASN A 169 -10.86 -15.16 -1.18
CA ASN A 169 -10.03 -15.78 -2.23
C ASN A 169 -9.00 -14.84 -2.90
N LYS A 170 -9.32 -13.54 -3.00
CA LYS A 170 -8.44 -12.52 -3.58
C LYS A 170 -7.13 -12.31 -2.83
N VAL A 171 -7.11 -12.62 -1.54
CA VAL A 171 -5.97 -12.41 -0.64
C VAL A 171 -5.54 -13.69 0.07
N HIS A 172 -6.39 -14.72 0.10
CA HIS A 172 -6.16 -15.97 0.81
C HIS A 172 -4.81 -16.63 0.47
N PRO A 173 -4.36 -16.71 -0.80
CA PRO A 173 -3.07 -17.32 -1.11
C PRO A 173 -1.89 -16.60 -0.45
N LEU A 174 -1.92 -15.26 -0.45
CA LEU A 174 -0.90 -14.45 0.22
C LEU A 174 -0.99 -14.60 1.74
N LEU A 175 -2.20 -14.56 2.31
CA LEU A 175 -2.42 -14.73 3.75
C LEU A 175 -1.91 -16.09 4.25
N ASN A 176 -2.10 -17.17 3.48
CA ASN A 176 -1.59 -18.49 3.84
C ASN A 176 -0.06 -18.52 3.86
N ILE A 177 0.60 -17.94 2.86
CA ILE A 177 2.07 -17.83 2.83
C ILE A 177 2.57 -17.06 4.06
N VAL A 178 1.99 -15.90 4.33
CA VAL A 178 2.39 -15.06 5.45
C VAL A 178 2.13 -15.77 6.79
N LYS A 179 0.98 -16.42 6.95
CA LYS A 179 0.64 -17.21 8.15
C LYS A 179 1.61 -18.38 8.38
N GLU A 180 1.98 -19.10 7.33
CA GLU A 180 2.99 -20.16 7.40
C GLU A 180 4.35 -19.60 7.83
N ASN A 181 4.71 -18.42 7.33
CA ASN A 181 5.94 -17.73 7.68
C ASN A 181 5.96 -17.29 9.15
N PHE A 182 4.88 -16.68 9.65
CA PHE A 182 4.74 -16.33 11.07
C PHE A 182 4.91 -17.52 12.01
N ARG A 183 4.43 -18.72 11.63
CA ARG A 183 4.55 -19.94 12.44
C ARG A 183 5.98 -20.46 12.57
N LYS A 184 6.89 -20.05 11.68
CA LYS A 184 8.31 -20.42 11.72
C LYS A 184 9.12 -19.52 12.65
N ILE A 185 8.59 -18.35 12.99
CA ILE A 185 9.23 -17.43 13.92
C ILE A 185 9.08 -18.03 15.31
N SER A 186 10.21 -18.32 15.96
CA SER A 186 10.25 -18.80 17.34
C SER A 186 9.50 -17.81 18.25
N LYS A 187 8.63 -18.32 19.12
CA LYS A 187 8.05 -17.48 20.17
C LYS A 187 9.16 -17.14 21.14
N GLU A 188 9.28 -15.87 21.51
CA GLU A 188 10.07 -15.48 22.68
C GLU A 188 9.43 -16.17 23.88
N GLU A 189 10.16 -17.09 24.50
CA GLU A 189 9.74 -17.73 25.75
C GLU A 189 9.63 -16.64 26.83
N LYS A 190 8.55 -16.70 27.61
CA LYS A 190 8.30 -15.81 28.75
C LYS A 190 9.06 -16.26 29.98
#